data_AF-A0A9E3N5M7-F1
#
_entry.id   AF-A0A9E3N5M7-F1
#
_cell.length_a   1.000
_cell.length_b   1.000
_cell.length_c   1.000
_cell.angle_alpha   90.00
_cell.angle_beta   90.00
_cell.angle_gamma   90.00
#
_symmetry.space_group_name_H-M   'P 1'
#
loop_
_entity.id
_entity.type
_entity.pdbx_description
1 polymer ?
#
loop_
_entity_poly.entity_id
_entity_poly.type
_entity_poly.pdbx_seq_one_letter_code
_entity_poly.pdbx_strand_id
1 'polypeptide(L)'
;TLIAIAIAAFAAIAILKLPFPLIVLGAALIGFIGGRYAPSRFQIGGGHPDKKESYGLAIIDDDTPTPAHARFSWRKLAVVAVAGCVIGAATWLALPPGTLSDMGWFFTKAALMTFGGAYAVLPYVYQGGVEHFHWLTPTQMIDGLALGETTPGPLIMIVAFVGFVGGWHQGLAAVGACVATFFTFLPSFIFILAGGPLVERTRDNVRMTAPLTAISAAVVGVIVSLAVFFGQHVFFTSAGIDVKAIAISAAACIALFRFQVGPIKLIFACALAGLVLSYWHG
;
A
#
# COMPACT_ATOMS: atom_id res chain seq x y z
N THR A 1 4.45 -15.87 17.10
CA THR A 1 3.83 -16.31 15.83
C THR A 1 3.87 -15.22 14.77
N LEU A 2 3.34 -14.03 15.03
CA LEU A 2 3.31 -12.94 14.03
C LEU A 2 4.71 -12.51 13.55
N ILE A 3 5.69 -12.41 14.45
CA ILE A 3 7.09 -12.12 14.07
C ILE A 3 7.66 -13.21 13.14
N ALA A 4 7.35 -14.48 13.40
CA ALA A 4 7.80 -15.57 12.53
C ALA A 4 7.14 -15.49 11.13
N ILE A 5 5.86 -15.10 11.06
CA ILE A 5 5.18 -14.84 9.77
C ILE A 5 5.83 -13.66 9.05
N ALA A 6 6.19 -12.58 9.76
CA ALA A 6 6.88 -11.44 9.18
C ALA A 6 8.27 -11.81 8.63
N ILE A 7 9.08 -12.55 9.41
CA ILE A 7 10.40 -13.03 8.99
C ILE A 7 10.27 -13.98 7.79
N ALA A 8 9.29 -14.90 7.82
CA ALA A 8 9.05 -15.81 6.70
C ALA A 8 8.60 -15.06 5.44
N ALA A 9 7.74 -14.06 5.57
CA ALA A 9 7.31 -13.21 4.46
C ALA A 9 8.47 -12.40 3.87
N PHE A 10 9.33 -11.84 4.73
CA PHE A 10 10.58 -11.18 4.33
C PHE A 10 11.49 -12.14 3.55
N ALA A 11 11.75 -13.34 4.07
CA ALA A 11 12.57 -14.33 3.39
C ALA A 11 11.95 -14.78 2.05
N ALA A 12 10.63 -14.96 2.03
CA ALA A 12 9.89 -15.36 0.84
C ALA A 12 10.00 -14.32 -0.30
N ILE A 13 9.90 -13.02 0.01
CA ILE A 13 10.01 -11.98 -1.02
C ILE A 13 11.46 -11.65 -1.36
N ALA A 14 12.35 -11.53 -0.36
CA ALA A 14 13.71 -11.05 -0.54
C ALA A 14 14.66 -12.13 -1.08
N ILE A 15 14.52 -13.37 -0.59
CA ILE A 15 15.44 -14.47 -0.90
C ILE A 15 14.83 -15.38 -1.96
N LEU A 16 13.59 -15.81 -1.75
CA LEU A 16 12.91 -16.76 -2.65
C LEU A 16 12.26 -16.08 -3.87
N LYS A 17 12.25 -14.74 -3.91
CA LYS A 17 11.62 -13.94 -4.98
C LYS A 17 10.18 -14.37 -5.29
N LEU A 18 9.44 -14.79 -4.27
CA LEU A 18 8.04 -15.18 -4.46
C LEU A 18 7.18 -13.95 -4.78
N PRO A 19 6.19 -14.10 -5.67
CA PRO A 19 5.29 -13.01 -5.99
C PRO A 19 4.45 -12.67 -4.77
N PHE A 20 4.30 -11.37 -4.50
CA PHE A 20 3.55 -10.85 -3.34
C PHE A 20 2.18 -11.50 -3.10
N PRO A 21 1.34 -11.76 -4.12
CA PRO A 21 0.03 -12.41 -3.91
C PRO A 21 0.12 -13.78 -3.21
N LEU A 22 1.16 -14.57 -3.50
CA LEU A 22 1.35 -15.87 -2.85
C LEU A 22 1.69 -15.73 -1.38
N ILE A 23 2.44 -14.69 -1.01
CA ILE A 23 2.80 -14.39 0.38
C ILE A 23 1.54 -14.02 1.18
N VAL A 24 0.68 -13.17 0.61
CA VAL A 24 -0.60 -12.79 1.24
C VAL A 24 -1.52 -14.00 1.40
N LEU A 25 -1.66 -14.83 0.37
CA LEU A 25 -2.48 -16.05 0.44
C LEU A 25 -1.94 -17.05 1.47
N GLY A 26 -0.61 -17.25 1.52
CA GLY A 26 0.03 -18.08 2.52
C GLY A 26 -0.22 -17.57 3.94
N ALA A 27 -0.07 -16.26 4.16
CA ALA A 27 -0.35 -15.62 5.44
C ALA A 27 -1.84 -15.76 5.85
N ALA A 28 -2.76 -15.58 4.91
CA ALA A 28 -4.20 -15.74 5.12
C ALA A 28 -4.54 -17.18 5.54
N LEU A 29 -3.99 -18.19 4.87
CA LEU A 29 -4.18 -19.60 5.20
C LEU A 29 -3.60 -19.94 6.58
N ILE A 30 -2.39 -19.48 6.87
CA ILE A 30 -1.75 -19.67 8.19
C ILE A 30 -2.58 -19.00 9.29
N GLY A 31 -3.09 -17.79 9.07
CA GLY A 31 -3.94 -17.09 10.02
C GLY A 31 -5.31 -17.74 10.20
N PHE A 32 -5.89 -18.31 9.13
CA PHE A 32 -7.17 -19.02 9.18
C PHE A 32 -7.07 -20.35 9.94
N ILE A 33 -6.05 -21.15 9.65
CA ILE A 33 -5.77 -22.40 10.35
C ILE A 33 -5.35 -22.09 11.79
N GLY A 34 -4.38 -21.20 11.97
CA GLY A 34 -3.84 -20.81 13.27
C GLY A 34 -4.88 -20.15 14.18
N GLY A 35 -5.81 -19.37 13.63
CA GLY A 35 -6.93 -18.79 14.37
C GLY A 35 -7.94 -19.82 14.88
N ARG A 36 -8.06 -20.99 14.24
CA ARG A 36 -8.92 -22.09 14.70
C ARG A 36 -8.26 -22.94 15.79
N TYR A 37 -6.95 -23.17 15.70
CA TYR A 37 -6.22 -24.04 16.63
C TYR A 37 -5.60 -23.30 17.83
N ALA A 38 -5.20 -22.04 17.67
CA ALA A 38 -4.53 -21.25 18.71
C ALA A 38 -4.92 -19.76 18.65
N PRO A 39 -6.20 -19.42 18.90
CA PRO A 39 -6.72 -18.05 18.75
C PRO A 39 -5.98 -17.00 19.59
N SER A 40 -5.47 -17.36 20.77
CA SER A 40 -4.71 -16.47 21.65
C SER A 40 -3.39 -15.97 21.05
N ARG A 41 -2.82 -16.67 20.05
CA ARG A 41 -1.57 -16.27 19.37
C ARG A 41 -1.77 -15.30 18.21
N PHE A 42 -3.03 -15.04 17.83
CA PHE A 42 -3.42 -14.18 16.71
C PHE A 42 -4.31 -13.00 17.14
N GLN A 43 -4.51 -12.83 18.45
CA GLN A 43 -5.09 -11.61 19.02
C GLN A 43 -4.03 -10.51 19.01
N ILE A 44 -4.33 -9.39 18.36
CA ILE A 44 -3.52 -8.17 18.45
C ILE A 44 -3.81 -7.59 19.84
N GLY A 45 -2.84 -7.69 20.76
CA GLY A 45 -2.95 -7.20 22.15
C GLY A 45 -2.89 -5.68 22.27
N GLY A 46 -3.64 -4.96 21.44
CA GLY A 46 -3.55 -3.51 21.31
C GLY A 46 -4.84 -2.84 20.86
N GLY A 47 -5.99 -3.34 21.31
CA GLY A 47 -7.17 -2.47 21.36
C GLY A 47 -6.80 -1.24 22.17
N HIS A 48 -6.94 -0.05 21.60
CA HIS A 48 -6.84 1.18 22.39
C HIS A 48 -7.68 0.97 23.65
N PRO A 49 -7.17 1.30 24.86
CA PRO A 49 -8.05 1.40 25.99
C PRO A 49 -9.17 2.35 25.55
N ASP A 50 -10.42 1.87 25.62
CA ASP A 50 -11.63 2.67 25.45
C ASP A 50 -11.64 3.72 26.56
N LYS A 51 -10.75 4.71 26.45
CA LYS A 51 -11.00 6.02 27.03
C LYS A 51 -12.11 6.59 26.17
N LYS A 52 -13.33 6.23 26.53
CA LYS A 52 -14.54 6.97 26.15
C LYS A 52 -14.43 8.35 26.78
N GLU A 53 -13.58 9.20 26.23
CA GLU A 53 -13.75 10.63 26.42
C GLU A 53 -15.07 10.99 25.76
N SER A 54 -16.09 11.22 26.59
CA SER A 54 -17.41 11.64 26.14
C SER A 54 -17.30 13.08 25.66
N TYR A 55 -17.24 13.27 24.34
CA TYR A 55 -17.19 14.60 23.71
C TYR A 55 -18.58 15.30 23.66
N GLY A 56 -19.52 14.91 24.52
CA GLY A 56 -20.91 15.38 24.51
C GLY A 56 -21.76 14.67 23.45
N LEU A 57 -23.06 15.00 23.38
CA LEU A 57 -23.98 14.44 22.40
C LEU A 57 -23.63 14.95 20.99
N ALA A 58 -23.13 14.04 20.14
CA ALA A 58 -22.97 14.32 18.72
C ALA A 58 -24.34 14.33 18.01
N ILE A 59 -24.49 15.18 16.99
CA ILE A 59 -25.69 15.20 16.12
C ILE A 59 -25.85 13.86 15.37
N ILE A 60 -24.72 13.18 15.11
CA ILE A 60 -24.65 11.82 14.59
C ILE A 60 -23.74 11.05 15.56
N ASP A 61 -24.35 10.27 16.44
CA ASP A 61 -23.69 9.37 17.38
C ASP A 61 -23.83 7.90 16.93
N ASP A 62 -23.13 6.98 17.59
CA ASP A 62 -23.19 5.54 17.33
C ASP A 62 -24.61 4.96 17.46
N ASP A 63 -25.47 5.64 18.23
CA ASP A 63 -26.88 5.29 18.44
C ASP A 63 -27.82 5.85 17.35
N THR A 64 -27.30 6.61 16.39
CA THR A 64 -28.12 7.17 15.30
C THR A 64 -28.56 6.06 14.35
N PRO A 65 -29.87 5.90 14.09
CA PRO A 65 -30.35 4.81 13.24
C PRO A 65 -29.80 4.95 11.82
N THR A 66 -29.20 3.86 11.32
CA THR A 66 -28.63 3.84 9.97
C THR A 66 -29.67 4.24 8.91
N PRO A 67 -29.37 5.25 8.06
CA PRO A 67 -30.28 5.69 7.01
C PRO A 67 -30.68 4.56 6.08
N ALA A 68 -31.91 4.61 5.53
CA ALA A 68 -32.44 3.54 4.67
C ALA A 68 -31.56 3.23 3.44
N HIS A 69 -30.83 4.22 2.91
CA HIS A 69 -29.88 4.02 1.81
C HIS A 69 -28.61 3.29 2.24
N ALA A 70 -28.16 3.45 3.50
CA ALA A 70 -26.97 2.83 4.08
C ALA A 70 -27.21 1.41 4.61
N ARG A 71 -28.47 0.95 4.70
CA ARG A 71 -28.78 -0.42 5.09
C ARG A 71 -28.32 -1.43 4.04
N PHE A 72 -27.69 -2.50 4.52
CA PHE A 72 -27.22 -3.60 3.69
C PHE A 72 -28.37 -4.27 2.92
N SER A 73 -28.14 -4.48 1.63
CA SER A 73 -29.00 -5.23 0.73
C SER A 73 -28.14 -5.98 -0.27
N TRP A 74 -28.33 -7.30 -0.40
CA TRP A 74 -27.65 -8.12 -1.40
C TRP A 74 -27.87 -7.60 -2.83
N ARG A 75 -29.05 -7.02 -3.10
CA ARG A 75 -29.34 -6.40 -4.40
C ARG A 75 -28.47 -5.17 -4.66
N LYS A 76 -28.34 -4.27 -3.67
CA LYS A 76 -27.48 -3.07 -3.82
C LYS A 76 -26.02 -3.46 -4.00
N LEU A 77 -25.55 -4.44 -3.22
CA LEU A 77 -24.19 -4.99 -3.35
C LEU A 77 -23.96 -5.53 -4.76
N ALA A 78 -24.87 -6.38 -5.27
CA ALA A 78 -24.76 -6.94 -6.61
C ALA A 78 -24.80 -5.85 -7.70
N VAL A 79 -25.70 -4.87 -7.58
CA VAL A 79 -25.82 -3.77 -8.56
C VAL A 79 -24.55 -2.93 -8.60
N VAL A 80 -24.01 -2.52 -7.44
CA VAL A 80 -22.78 -1.71 -7.38
C VAL A 80 -21.58 -2.51 -7.89
N ALA A 81 -21.45 -3.77 -7.50
CA ALA A 81 -20.38 -4.64 -7.98
C ALA A 81 -20.44 -4.84 -9.49
N VAL A 82 -21.61 -5.20 -10.05
CA VAL A 82 -21.79 -5.39 -11.48
C VAL A 82 -21.57 -4.08 -12.25
N ALA A 83 -22.13 -2.96 -11.79
CA ALA A 83 -21.93 -1.66 -12.43
C ALA A 83 -20.45 -1.28 -12.45
N GLY A 84 -19.73 -1.44 -11.34
CA GLY A 84 -18.30 -1.17 -11.26
C GLY A 84 -17.47 -2.10 -12.16
N CYS A 85 -17.78 -3.40 -12.20
CA CYS A 85 -17.12 -4.34 -13.10
C CYS A 85 -17.39 -4.02 -14.58
N VAL A 86 -18.62 -3.64 -14.94
CA VAL A 86 -18.99 -3.23 -16.31
C VAL A 86 -18.25 -1.97 -16.70
N ILE A 87 -18.20 -0.95 -15.83
CA ILE A 87 -17.45 0.28 -16.05
C ILE A 87 -15.97 -0.05 -16.26
N GLY A 88 -15.36 -0.82 -15.36
CA GLY A 88 -13.95 -1.21 -15.46
C GLY A 88 -13.63 -1.98 -16.73
N ALA A 89 -14.45 -2.98 -17.07
CA ALA A 89 -14.27 -3.77 -18.29
C ALA A 89 -14.45 -2.91 -19.56
N ALA A 90 -15.49 -2.07 -19.61
CA ALA A 90 -15.73 -1.18 -20.73
C ALA A 90 -14.58 -0.18 -20.93
N THR A 91 -14.09 0.43 -19.84
CA THR A 91 -12.94 1.34 -19.90
C THR A 91 -11.67 0.62 -20.33
N TRP A 92 -11.46 -0.62 -19.89
CA TRP A 92 -10.26 -1.39 -20.24
C TRP A 92 -10.27 -1.82 -21.71
N LEU A 93 -11.42 -2.26 -22.22
CA LEU A 93 -11.61 -2.61 -23.63
C LEU A 93 -11.51 -1.40 -24.57
N ALA A 94 -11.76 -0.19 -24.06
CA ALA A 94 -11.60 1.05 -24.81
C ALA A 94 -10.13 1.52 -24.90
N LEU A 95 -9.22 0.95 -24.10
CA LEU A 95 -7.80 1.30 -24.17
C LEU A 95 -7.13 0.64 -25.37
N PRO A 96 -6.16 1.33 -26.01
CA PRO A 96 -5.35 0.70 -27.04
C PRO A 96 -4.55 -0.47 -26.44
N PRO A 97 -4.39 -1.58 -27.19
CA PRO A 97 -3.58 -2.70 -26.74
C PRO A 97 -2.13 -2.27 -26.55
N GLY A 98 -1.51 -2.75 -25.47
CA GLY A 98 -0.14 -2.45 -25.09
C GLY A 98 -0.05 -1.87 -23.67
N THR A 99 0.84 -0.91 -23.47
CA THR A 99 1.20 -0.42 -22.13
C THR A 99 0.01 0.09 -21.31
N LEU A 100 -0.94 0.80 -21.93
CA LEU A 100 -2.12 1.30 -21.20
C LEU A 100 -3.08 0.18 -20.77
N SER A 101 -3.35 -0.80 -21.64
CA SER A 101 -4.16 -1.97 -21.26
C SER A 101 -3.46 -2.80 -20.18
N ASP A 102 -2.13 -2.94 -20.27
CA ASP A 102 -1.33 -3.65 -19.26
C ASP A 102 -1.38 -2.94 -17.90
N MET A 103 -1.27 -1.61 -17.88
CA MET A 103 -1.47 -0.79 -16.69
C MET A 103 -2.86 -0.99 -16.11
N GLY A 104 -3.91 -0.91 -16.91
CA GLY A 104 -5.28 -1.08 -16.42
C GLY A 104 -5.50 -2.44 -15.74
N TRP A 105 -4.97 -3.51 -16.33
CA TRP A 105 -5.05 -4.85 -15.76
C TRP A 105 -4.18 -4.99 -14.50
N PHE A 106 -2.96 -4.47 -14.54
CA PHE A 106 -2.01 -4.53 -13.43
C PHE A 106 -2.51 -3.78 -12.19
N PHE A 107 -2.95 -2.53 -12.35
CA PHE A 107 -3.43 -1.70 -11.23
C PHE A 107 -4.76 -2.19 -10.67
N THR A 108 -5.62 -2.80 -11.49
CA THR A 108 -6.82 -3.50 -11.00
C THR A 108 -6.43 -4.66 -10.08
N LYS A 109 -5.45 -5.49 -10.49
CA LYS A 109 -4.94 -6.57 -9.64
C LYS A 109 -4.27 -6.04 -8.37
N ALA A 110 -3.48 -4.97 -8.49
CA ALA A 110 -2.85 -4.33 -7.34
C ALA A 110 -3.89 -3.91 -6.32
N ALA A 111 -4.96 -3.23 -6.76
CA ALA A 111 -6.04 -2.79 -5.89
C ALA A 111 -6.81 -3.95 -5.23
N LEU A 112 -7.03 -5.05 -5.95
CA LEU A 112 -7.73 -6.23 -5.41
C LEU A 112 -6.86 -7.06 -4.45
N MET A 113 -5.54 -7.03 -4.60
CA MET A 113 -4.61 -7.86 -3.84
C MET A 113 -3.92 -7.11 -2.68
N THR A 114 -4.16 -5.82 -2.53
CA THR A 114 -3.53 -5.01 -1.49
C THR A 114 -4.27 -5.12 -0.17
N PHE A 115 -3.58 -5.64 0.84
CA PHE A 115 -4.00 -5.64 2.24
C PHE A 115 -2.89 -4.99 3.06
N GLY A 116 -3.22 -4.16 4.05
CA GLY A 116 -2.22 -3.54 4.93
C GLY A 116 -1.79 -2.12 4.58
N GLY A 117 -2.59 -1.39 3.78
CA GLY A 117 -2.37 0.04 3.50
C GLY A 117 -1.46 0.32 2.30
N ALA A 118 -1.19 1.59 2.04
CA ALA A 118 -0.48 2.02 0.83
C ALA A 118 0.98 1.51 0.77
N TYR A 119 1.69 1.36 1.89
CA TYR A 119 3.03 0.79 1.90
C TYR A 119 3.07 -0.69 1.50
N ALA A 120 1.95 -1.41 1.72
CA ALA A 120 1.85 -2.82 1.36
C ALA A 120 1.74 -3.06 -0.15
N VAL A 121 1.23 -2.07 -0.90
CA VAL A 121 1.12 -2.17 -2.37
C VAL A 121 2.44 -1.90 -3.08
N LEU A 122 3.36 -1.18 -2.43
CA LEU A 122 4.61 -0.75 -3.06
C LEU A 122 5.45 -1.93 -3.57
N PRO A 123 5.61 -3.04 -2.84
CA PRO A 123 6.36 -4.19 -3.34
C PRO A 123 5.69 -4.85 -4.55
N TYR A 124 4.36 -4.87 -4.58
CA TYR A 124 3.62 -5.36 -5.75
C TYR A 124 3.85 -4.44 -6.96
N VAL A 125 3.71 -3.13 -6.78
CA VAL A 125 3.94 -2.12 -7.82
C VAL A 125 5.39 -2.11 -8.28
N TYR A 126 6.33 -2.35 -7.38
CA TYR A 126 7.75 -2.49 -7.69
C TYR A 126 8.01 -3.74 -8.56
N GLN A 127 7.58 -4.93 -8.12
CA GLN A 127 7.74 -6.18 -8.89
C GLN A 127 7.11 -6.07 -10.28
N GLY A 128 5.93 -5.46 -10.38
CA GLY A 128 5.27 -5.27 -11.66
C GLY A 128 5.92 -4.18 -12.52
N GLY A 129 5.98 -2.95 -12.02
CA GLY A 129 6.38 -1.77 -12.78
C GLY A 129 7.88 -1.69 -13.07
N VAL A 130 8.74 -2.21 -12.18
CA VAL A 130 10.19 -2.17 -12.34
C VAL A 130 10.75 -3.48 -12.89
N GLU A 131 10.38 -4.62 -12.29
CA GLU A 131 10.99 -5.90 -12.65
C GLU A 131 10.31 -6.61 -13.84
N HIS A 132 8.99 -6.52 -13.96
CA HIS A 132 8.25 -7.28 -15.00
C HIS A 132 7.97 -6.47 -16.26
N PHE A 133 7.35 -5.30 -16.10
CA PHE A 133 6.93 -4.45 -17.22
C PHE A 133 7.98 -3.40 -17.61
N HIS A 134 8.98 -3.16 -16.76
CA HIS A 134 10.06 -2.19 -16.98
C HIS A 134 9.56 -0.78 -17.35
N TRP A 135 8.44 -0.36 -16.77
CA TRP A 135 7.90 0.99 -16.92
C TRP A 135 8.75 2.04 -16.20
N LEU A 136 9.44 1.66 -15.13
CA LEU A 136 10.31 2.53 -14.35
C LEU A 136 11.62 1.84 -14.02
N THR A 137 12.67 2.62 -13.84
CA THR A 137 13.91 2.17 -13.19
C THR A 137 13.72 2.11 -11.66
N PRO A 138 14.58 1.36 -10.94
CA PRO A 138 14.57 1.38 -9.47
C PRO A 138 14.72 2.79 -8.89
N THR A 139 15.56 3.63 -9.51
CA THR A 139 15.77 5.02 -9.09
C THR A 139 14.52 5.88 -9.29
N GLN A 140 13.86 5.77 -10.44
CA GLN A 140 12.60 6.48 -10.69
C GLN A 140 11.50 6.06 -9.71
N MET A 141 11.45 4.78 -9.30
CA MET A 141 10.50 4.34 -8.27
C MET A 141 10.80 4.96 -6.90
N ILE A 142 12.07 5.11 -6.54
CA ILE A 142 12.49 5.81 -5.31
C ILE A 142 12.10 7.29 -5.37
N ASP A 143 12.32 7.95 -6.51
CA ASP A 143 11.92 9.33 -6.73
C ASP A 143 10.39 9.49 -6.62
N GLY A 144 9.64 8.56 -7.21
CA GLY A 144 8.18 8.52 -7.09
C GLY A 144 7.70 8.37 -5.66
N LEU A 145 8.37 7.55 -4.85
CA LEU A 145 8.07 7.42 -3.42
C LEU A 145 8.39 8.71 -2.67
N ALA A 146 9.54 9.33 -2.93
CA ALA A 146 9.90 10.60 -2.31
C ALA A 146 8.89 11.71 -2.65
N LEU A 147 8.44 11.79 -3.90
CA LEU A 147 7.36 12.70 -4.31
C LEU A 147 6.03 12.38 -3.61
N GLY A 148 5.68 11.10 -3.48
CA GLY A 148 4.49 10.67 -2.74
C GLY A 148 4.50 11.09 -1.27
N GLU A 149 5.65 10.98 -0.60
CA GLU A 149 5.82 11.33 0.82
C GLU A 149 5.92 12.84 1.07
N THR A 150 6.36 13.62 0.09
CA THR A 150 6.45 15.09 0.19
C THR A 150 5.12 15.79 -0.04
N THR A 151 4.19 15.16 -0.76
CA THR A 151 2.88 15.73 -1.03
C THR A 151 1.90 15.43 0.12
N PRO A 152 1.16 16.44 0.61
CA PRO A 152 0.12 16.19 1.60
C PRO A 152 -1.02 15.41 0.92
N GLY A 153 -1.07 14.10 1.12
CA GLY A 153 -2.08 13.26 0.51
C GLY A 153 -1.89 11.76 0.79
N PRO A 154 -2.78 10.93 0.23
CA PRO A 154 -2.65 9.48 0.35
C PRO A 154 -1.42 8.97 -0.40
N LEU A 155 -0.54 8.23 0.27
CA LEU A 155 0.68 7.65 -0.33
C LEU A 155 0.42 6.84 -1.62
N ILE A 156 -0.78 6.26 -1.73
CA ILE A 156 -1.21 5.51 -2.92
C ILE A 156 -1.12 6.34 -4.21
N MET A 157 -1.08 7.68 -4.13
CA MET A 157 -0.89 8.56 -5.29
C MET A 157 0.39 8.30 -6.08
N ILE A 158 1.36 7.57 -5.54
CA ILE A 158 2.52 7.06 -6.29
C ILE A 158 2.12 6.27 -7.55
N VAL A 159 0.95 5.60 -7.57
CA VAL A 159 0.49 4.86 -8.77
C VAL A 159 0.28 5.79 -9.97
N ALA A 160 -0.13 7.05 -9.72
CA ALA A 160 -0.28 8.05 -10.76
C ALA A 160 1.08 8.43 -11.35
N PHE A 161 2.11 8.56 -10.51
CA PHE A 161 3.49 8.77 -10.95
C PHE A 161 4.01 7.56 -11.75
N VAL A 162 3.78 6.34 -11.27
CA VAL A 162 4.15 5.10 -11.97
C VAL A 162 3.49 5.03 -13.35
N GLY A 163 2.19 5.32 -13.42
CA GLY A 163 1.46 5.40 -14.69
C GLY A 163 1.99 6.51 -15.61
N PHE A 164 2.33 7.67 -15.04
CA PHE A 164 2.91 8.80 -15.78
C PHE A 164 4.23 8.44 -16.45
N VAL A 165 5.17 7.89 -15.68
CA VAL A 165 6.49 7.51 -16.19
C VAL A 165 6.39 6.35 -17.18
N GLY A 166 5.57 5.34 -16.89
CA GLY A 166 5.38 4.23 -17.82
C GLY A 166 4.73 4.65 -19.16
N GLY A 167 3.89 5.69 -19.16
CA GLY A 167 3.31 6.27 -20.37
C GLY A 167 4.21 7.29 -21.07
N TRP A 168 5.32 7.72 -20.44
CA TRP A 168 6.16 8.82 -20.88
C TRP A 168 6.79 8.56 -22.25
N HIS A 169 7.39 7.38 -22.44
CA HIS A 169 8.08 7.02 -23.68
C HIS A 169 7.15 6.95 -24.91
N GLN A 170 5.84 6.83 -24.69
CA GLN A 170 4.84 6.75 -25.75
C GLN A 170 4.11 8.09 -25.97
N GLY A 171 4.51 9.17 -25.28
CA GLY A 171 3.81 10.46 -25.33
C GLY A 171 2.44 10.44 -24.65
N LEU A 172 2.16 9.41 -23.84
CA LEU A 172 0.87 9.16 -23.20
C LEU A 172 0.94 9.34 -21.68
N ALA A 173 1.90 10.13 -21.17
CA ALA A 173 2.17 10.27 -19.74
C ALA A 173 0.92 10.64 -18.91
N ALA A 174 0.19 11.67 -19.32
CA ALA A 174 -1.04 12.08 -18.65
C ALA A 174 -2.11 10.98 -18.68
N VAL A 175 -2.24 10.27 -19.81
CA VAL A 175 -3.20 9.17 -19.96
C VAL A 175 -2.81 7.99 -19.08
N GLY A 176 -1.52 7.63 -19.02
CA GLY A 176 -1.00 6.58 -18.15
C GLY A 176 -1.26 6.87 -16.68
N ALA A 177 -1.07 8.11 -16.24
CA ALA A 177 -1.41 8.55 -14.89
C ALA A 177 -2.92 8.40 -14.59
N CYS A 178 -3.78 8.83 -15.53
CA CYS A 178 -5.23 8.69 -15.41
C CYS A 178 -5.67 7.22 -15.37
N VAL A 179 -5.11 6.36 -16.23
CA VAL A 179 -5.39 4.93 -16.27
C VAL A 179 -4.98 4.28 -14.96
N ALA A 180 -3.74 4.49 -14.50
CA ALA A 180 -3.26 3.93 -13.25
C ALA A 180 -4.14 4.33 -12.06
N THR A 181 -4.50 5.63 -11.99
CA THR A 181 -5.38 6.16 -10.93
C THR A 181 -6.76 5.53 -11.02
N PHE A 182 -7.39 5.54 -12.19
CA PHE A 182 -8.74 5.02 -12.39
C PHE A 182 -8.84 3.54 -12.01
N PHE A 183 -7.96 2.69 -12.52
CA PHE A 183 -7.99 1.25 -12.25
C PHE A 183 -7.54 0.88 -10.84
N THR A 184 -6.79 1.74 -10.15
CA THR A 184 -6.48 1.56 -8.72
C THR A 184 -7.68 1.92 -7.82
N PHE A 185 -8.33 3.05 -8.10
CA PHE A 185 -9.41 3.56 -7.26
C PHE A 185 -10.77 2.91 -7.54
N LEU A 186 -11.03 2.43 -8.77
CA LEU A 186 -12.32 1.83 -9.12
C LEU A 186 -12.68 0.62 -8.23
N PRO A 187 -11.80 -0.40 -8.03
CA PRO A 187 -12.08 -1.48 -7.09
C PRO A 187 -12.30 -0.99 -5.66
N SER A 188 -11.53 0.03 -5.24
CA SER A 188 -11.64 0.62 -3.91
C SER A 188 -13.01 1.30 -3.70
N PHE A 189 -13.52 2.03 -4.69
CA PHE A 189 -14.87 2.60 -4.66
C PHE A 189 -15.95 1.52 -4.64
N ILE A 190 -15.78 0.43 -5.41
CA ILE A 190 -16.70 -0.71 -5.37
C ILE A 190 -16.73 -1.30 -3.97
N PHE A 191 -15.56 -1.53 -3.34
CA PHE A 191 -15.49 -2.07 -1.98
C PHE A 191 -16.08 -1.15 -0.93
N ILE A 192 -15.88 0.15 -1.02
CA ILE A 192 -16.46 1.11 -0.06
C ILE A 192 -17.98 1.19 -0.23
N LEU A 193 -18.46 1.37 -1.47
CA LEU A 193 -19.89 1.56 -1.74
C LEU A 193 -20.71 0.27 -1.55
N ALA A 194 -20.16 -0.88 -1.95
CA ALA A 194 -20.84 -2.17 -1.82
C ALA A 194 -20.58 -2.84 -0.46
N GLY A 195 -19.35 -2.71 0.06
CA GLY A 195 -18.87 -3.41 1.24
C GLY A 195 -19.08 -2.68 2.56
N GLY A 196 -19.21 -1.34 2.57
CA GLY A 196 -19.45 -0.57 3.80
C GLY A 196 -20.58 -1.15 4.68
N PRO A 197 -21.80 -1.38 4.13
CA PRO A 197 -22.89 -1.98 4.89
C PRO A 197 -22.66 -3.43 5.33
N LEU A 198 -21.80 -4.18 4.62
CA LEU A 198 -21.45 -5.57 4.96
C LEU A 198 -20.41 -5.63 6.08
N VAL A 199 -19.40 -4.76 6.02
CA VAL A 199 -18.36 -4.62 7.05
C VAL A 199 -18.98 -4.21 8.37
N GLU A 200 -19.92 -3.25 8.36
CA GLU A 200 -20.62 -2.81 9.57
C GLU A 200 -21.37 -3.96 10.26
N ARG A 201 -21.97 -4.87 9.49
CA ARG A 201 -22.65 -6.07 10.03
C ARG A 201 -21.70 -7.15 10.55
N THR A 202 -20.44 -7.11 10.15
CA THR A 202 -19.48 -8.20 10.40
C THR A 202 -18.39 -7.80 11.40
N ARG A 203 -18.37 -6.54 11.87
CA ARG A 203 -17.28 -6.00 12.71
C ARG A 203 -17.09 -6.73 14.04
N ASP A 204 -18.13 -7.36 14.57
CA ASP A 204 -18.09 -8.08 15.86
C ASP A 204 -17.69 -9.56 15.75
N ASN A 205 -17.40 -10.07 14.53
CA ASN A 205 -17.08 -11.49 14.35
C ASN A 205 -15.57 -11.77 14.46
N VAL A 206 -15.16 -12.21 15.65
CA VAL A 206 -13.79 -12.60 16.04
C VAL A 206 -13.12 -13.60 15.07
N ARG A 207 -13.90 -14.38 14.31
CA ARG A 207 -13.34 -15.37 13.36
C ARG A 207 -12.66 -14.74 12.14
N MET A 208 -12.96 -13.49 11.79
CA MET A 208 -12.33 -12.81 10.65
C MET A 208 -11.04 -12.08 11.03
N THR A 209 -10.78 -11.88 12.32
CA THR A 209 -9.63 -11.11 12.80
C THR A 209 -8.30 -11.85 12.60
N ALA A 210 -8.25 -13.16 12.87
CA ALA A 210 -7.00 -13.91 12.84
C ALA A 210 -6.30 -13.99 11.45
N PRO A 211 -7.01 -14.26 10.33
CA PRO A 211 -6.43 -14.16 8.99
C PRO A 211 -5.91 -12.74 8.68
N LEU A 212 -6.68 -11.70 9.02
CA LEU A 212 -6.30 -10.32 8.77
C LEU A 212 -5.05 -9.93 9.57
N THR A 213 -4.95 -10.35 10.84
CA THR A 213 -3.76 -10.16 11.67
C THR A 213 -2.52 -10.81 11.06
N ALA A 214 -2.66 -12.04 10.53
CA ALA A 214 -1.55 -12.76 9.90
C ALA A 214 -1.09 -12.06 8.61
N ILE A 215 -2.03 -11.59 7.79
CA ILE A 215 -1.73 -10.81 6.59
C ILE A 215 -0.98 -9.52 6.98
N SER A 216 -1.48 -8.77 7.97
CA SER A 216 -0.81 -7.56 8.45
C SER A 216 0.62 -7.84 8.94
N ALA A 217 0.85 -8.97 9.62
CA ALA A 217 2.20 -9.37 10.03
C ALA A 217 3.12 -9.69 8.83
N ALA A 218 2.61 -10.37 7.81
CA ALA A 218 3.36 -10.64 6.58
C ALA A 218 3.72 -9.35 5.84
N VAL A 219 2.79 -8.39 5.78
CA VAL A 219 2.98 -7.06 5.17
C VAL A 219 4.14 -6.31 5.84
N VAL A 220 4.29 -6.38 7.16
CA VAL A 220 5.44 -5.77 7.85
C VAL A 220 6.76 -6.34 7.33
N GLY A 221 6.87 -7.67 7.19
CA GLY A 221 8.08 -8.30 6.64
C GLY A 221 8.36 -7.87 5.19
N VAL A 222 7.31 -7.76 4.39
CA VAL A 222 7.37 -7.30 3.00
C VAL A 222 7.82 -5.82 2.91
N ILE A 223 7.34 -4.94 3.80
CA ILE A 223 7.80 -3.55 3.90
C ILE A 223 9.29 -3.47 4.26
N VAL A 224 9.76 -4.32 5.19
CA VAL A 224 11.19 -4.38 5.53
C VAL A 224 12.03 -4.80 4.32
N SER A 225 11.56 -5.76 3.52
CA SER A 225 12.25 -6.14 2.28
C SER A 225 12.37 -4.97 1.31
N LEU A 226 11.31 -4.19 1.16
CA LEU A 226 11.32 -3.01 0.30
C LEU A 226 12.30 -1.95 0.83
N ALA A 227 12.34 -1.74 2.15
CA ALA A 227 13.27 -0.81 2.77
C ALA A 227 14.73 -1.22 2.56
N VAL A 228 15.05 -2.51 2.72
CA VAL A 228 16.39 -3.05 2.43
C VAL A 228 16.75 -2.86 0.95
N PHE A 229 15.80 -3.14 0.06
CA PHE A 229 15.99 -3.00 -1.38
C PHE A 229 16.30 -1.56 -1.80
N PHE A 230 15.50 -0.59 -1.34
CA PHE A 230 15.76 0.82 -1.60
C PHE A 230 17.06 1.28 -0.94
N GLY A 231 17.34 0.84 0.29
CA GLY A 231 18.63 1.08 0.94
C GLY A 231 19.81 0.62 0.09
N GLN A 232 19.73 -0.56 -0.52
CA GLN A 232 20.79 -1.02 -1.43
C GLN A 232 20.97 -0.11 -2.65
N HIS A 233 19.89 0.34 -3.27
CA HIS A 233 19.95 1.22 -4.45
C HIS A 233 20.37 2.66 -4.12
N VAL A 234 20.16 3.11 -2.89
CA VAL A 234 20.56 4.43 -2.41
C VAL A 234 21.99 4.43 -1.88
N PHE A 235 22.40 3.38 -1.15
CA PHE A 235 23.73 3.31 -0.51
C PHE A 235 24.83 2.86 -1.47
N PHE A 236 24.50 2.05 -2.48
CA PHE A 236 25.45 1.55 -3.46
C PHE A 236 25.12 2.12 -4.84
N THR A 237 25.93 3.09 -5.27
CA THR A 237 25.81 3.70 -6.60
C THR A 237 26.85 3.09 -7.54
N SER A 238 26.71 3.36 -8.85
CA SER A 238 27.69 2.94 -9.86
C SER A 238 29.11 3.48 -9.60
N ALA A 239 29.24 4.53 -8.79
CA ALA A 239 30.50 5.16 -8.41
C ALA A 239 31.07 4.63 -7.07
N GLY A 240 30.37 3.73 -6.40
CA GLY A 240 30.75 3.17 -5.10
C GLY A 240 29.74 3.43 -3.98
N ILE A 241 30.20 3.29 -2.74
CA ILE A 241 29.39 3.47 -1.54
C ILE A 241 29.16 4.96 -1.28
N ASP A 242 27.90 5.38 -1.23
CA ASP A 242 27.53 6.74 -0.86
C ASP A 242 27.46 6.88 0.67
N VAL A 243 28.60 7.24 1.25
CA VAL A 243 28.74 7.49 2.69
C VAL A 243 27.84 8.64 3.15
N LYS A 244 27.55 9.63 2.28
CA LYS A 244 26.70 10.77 2.63
C LYS A 244 25.25 10.31 2.78
N ALA A 245 24.75 9.51 1.84
CA ALA A 245 23.41 8.94 1.90
C ALA A 245 23.22 8.05 3.15
N ILE A 246 24.22 7.23 3.47
CA ILE A 246 24.21 6.40 4.70
C ILE A 246 24.15 7.28 5.95
N ALA A 247 24.97 8.34 6.02
CA ALA A 247 25.01 9.25 7.16
C ALA A 247 23.66 9.98 7.36
N ILE A 248 23.07 10.49 6.27
CA ILE A 248 21.74 11.13 6.32
C ILE A 248 20.68 10.12 6.77
N SER A 249 20.68 8.90 6.23
CA SER A 249 19.73 7.86 6.61
C SER A 249 19.86 7.44 8.07
N ALA A 250 21.09 7.33 8.59
CA ALA A 250 21.33 6.98 9.99
C ALA A 250 20.87 8.12 10.93
N ALA A 251 21.21 9.37 10.62
CA ALA A 251 20.75 10.53 11.37
C ALA A 251 19.21 10.64 11.36
N ALA A 252 18.58 10.40 10.21
CA ALA A 252 17.13 10.42 10.06
C ALA A 252 16.47 9.31 10.88
N CYS A 253 17.04 8.10 10.88
CA CYS A 253 16.59 6.96 11.68
C CYS A 253 16.62 7.30 13.19
N ILE A 254 17.71 7.89 13.67
CA ILE A 254 17.83 8.34 15.06
C ILE A 254 16.80 9.44 15.37
N ALA A 255 16.68 10.45 14.50
CA ALA A 255 15.71 11.54 14.67
C ALA A 255 14.26 11.02 14.76
N LEU A 256 13.91 10.03 13.93
CA LEU A 256 12.59 9.41 13.91
C LEU A 256 12.34 8.58 15.18
N PHE A 257 13.23 7.64 15.52
CA PHE A 257 12.99 6.71 16.62
C PHE A 257 13.25 7.31 18.01
N ARG A 258 14.29 8.14 18.15
CA ARG A 258 14.72 8.69 19.45
C ARG A 258 14.05 10.02 19.79
N PHE A 259 13.79 10.85 18.79
CA PHE A 259 13.25 12.20 18.97
C PHE A 259 11.81 12.36 18.47
N GLN A 260 11.24 11.33 17.82
CA GLN A 260 9.86 11.32 17.30
C GLN A 260 9.54 12.55 16.43
N VAL A 261 10.52 12.99 15.63
CA VAL A 261 10.36 14.12 14.71
C VAL A 261 9.33 13.73 13.65
N GLY A 262 8.36 14.62 13.39
CA GLY A 262 7.31 14.39 12.40
C GLY A 262 7.87 14.15 10.98
N PRO A 263 7.26 13.27 10.17
CA PRO A 263 7.76 12.89 8.85
C PRO A 263 8.04 14.06 7.91
N ILE A 264 7.15 15.06 7.87
CA ILE A 264 7.29 16.24 7.02
C ILE A 264 8.57 17.02 7.34
N LYS A 265 8.84 17.27 8.63
CA LYS A 265 10.04 17.98 9.07
C LYS A 265 11.29 17.18 8.75
N LEU A 266 11.22 15.85 8.91
CA LEU A 266 12.33 14.95 8.64
C LEU A 266 12.69 14.94 7.16
N ILE A 267 11.71 14.80 6.27
CA ILE A 267 11.89 14.83 4.82
C ILE A 267 12.53 16.16 4.39
N PHE A 268 12.01 17.28 4.91
CA PHE A 268 12.56 18.61 4.59
C PHE A 268 14.03 18.76 5.06
N ALA A 269 14.35 18.28 6.26
CA ALA A 269 15.72 18.31 6.78
C ALA A 269 16.67 17.43 5.95
N CYS A 270 16.23 16.22 5.56
CA CYS A 270 16.99 15.32 4.69
C CYS A 270 17.20 15.91 3.29
N ALA A 271 16.17 16.53 2.72
CA ALA A 271 16.26 17.19 1.41
C ALA A 271 17.26 18.36 1.44
N LEU A 272 17.20 19.21 2.47
CA LEU A 272 18.17 20.30 2.67
C LEU A 272 19.59 19.78 2.86
N ALA A 273 19.77 18.76 3.70
CA ALA A 273 21.08 18.15 3.93
C ALA A 273 21.67 17.57 2.62
N GLY A 274 20.85 16.85 1.85
CA GLY A 274 21.24 16.31 0.54
C GLY A 274 21.63 17.42 -0.45
N LEU A 275 20.84 18.50 -0.51
CA LEU A 275 21.11 19.63 -1.40
C LEU A 275 22.43 20.32 -1.05
N VAL A 276 22.66 20.65 0.23
CA VAL A 276 23.90 21.28 0.70
C VAL A 276 25.12 20.40 0.39
N LEU A 277 25.02 19.09 0.63
CA LEU A 277 26.10 18.14 0.39
C LEU A 277 26.37 17.88 -1.11
N SER A 278 25.37 18.12 -1.97
CA SER A 278 25.49 18.06 -3.42
C SER A 278 26.25 19.27 -3.96
N TYR A 279 25.98 20.48 -3.48
CA TYR A 279 26.66 21.70 -3.95
C TYR A 279 28.11 21.80 -3.47
N TRP A 280 28.45 21.19 -2.33
CA TRP A 280 29.79 21.33 -1.76
C TRP A 280 30.85 20.45 -2.46
N HIS A 281 30.48 19.61 -3.42
CA HIS A 281 31.39 18.75 -4.19
C HIS A 281 31.14 18.81 -5.71
N GLY A 282 30.42 19.82 -6.18
CA GLY A 282 30.21 20.13 -7.60
C GLY A 282 31.21 21.14 -8.12
#